data_AF-A0A0D0A7T3-F1
#
_entry.id   AF-A0A0D0A7T3-F1
#
_cell.length_a   1.000
_cell.length_b   1.000
_cell.length_c   1.000
_cell.angle_alpha   90.00
_cell.angle_beta   90.00
_cell.angle_gamma   90.00
#
_symmetry.space_group_name_H-M   'P 1'
#
loop_
_entity.id
_entity.type
_entity.pdbx_description
1 polymer ?
#
loop_
_entity_poly.entity_id
_entity_poly.type
_entity_poly.pdbx_seq_one_letter_code
_entity_poly.pdbx_strand_id
1 'polypeptide(L)' 'MRFSLLAVVAALTAFMSVSATPAVFSRECTADGNSCGQDSQCCSGKCGYNFSCGGMCYPKDWQNSEELARREMTC' A
#
# COMPACT_ATOMS: atom_id res chain seq x y z
N MET A 1 21.89 -8.00 54.18
CA MET A 1 22.11 -7.07 53.05
C MET A 1 21.86 -7.77 51.70
N ARG A 2 20.67 -8.36 51.47
CA ARG A 2 20.36 -9.11 50.23
C ARG A 2 18.98 -8.80 49.64
N PHE A 3 18.16 -8.04 50.35
CA PHE A 3 16.77 -7.73 49.98
C PHE A 3 16.63 -6.44 49.13
N SER A 4 17.69 -5.64 49.00
CA SER A 4 17.64 -4.34 48.32
C SER A 4 17.74 -4.41 46.79
N LEU A 5 18.28 -5.51 46.23
CA LEU A 5 18.45 -5.66 44.78
C LEU A 5 17.13 -6.00 44.06
N LEU A 6 16.22 -6.69 44.73
CA LEU A 6 14.94 -7.12 44.15
C LEU A 6 13.97 -5.95 43.92
N ALA A 7 14.08 -4.88 44.72
CA ALA A 7 13.23 -3.71 44.57
C ALA A 7 13.54 -2.90 43.30
N VAL A 8 14.79 -2.93 42.83
CA VAL A 8 15.23 -2.16 41.64
C VAL A 8 14.76 -2.84 40.35
N VAL A 9 14.74 -4.18 40.32
CA VAL A 9 14.34 -4.95 39.14
C VAL A 9 12.84 -4.80 38.83
N ALA A 10 12.01 -4.60 39.86
CA ALA A 10 10.57 -4.45 39.70
C ALA A 10 10.14 -3.13 39.02
N ALA A 11 11.00 -2.10 38.99
CA ALA A 11 10.66 -0.78 38.45
C ALA A 11 10.92 -0.63 36.93
N LEU A 12 11.64 -1.56 36.30
CA LEU A 12 12.17 -1.39 34.95
C LEU A 12 11.36 -2.06 33.84
N THR A 13 10.32 -2.84 34.15
CA THR A 13 9.42 -3.39 33.14
C THR A 13 8.38 -2.32 32.74
N ALA A 14 8.86 -1.21 32.20
CA ALA A 14 8.01 -0.26 31.48
C ALA A 14 7.46 -1.00 30.25
N PHE A 15 6.14 -1.17 30.24
CA PHE A 15 5.38 -1.79 29.19
C PHE A 15 5.64 -1.06 27.87
N MET A 16 6.53 -1.59 27.04
CA MET A 16 6.61 -1.19 25.63
C MET A 16 5.44 -1.85 24.91
N SER A 17 4.27 -1.22 24.98
CA SER A 17 3.16 -1.53 24.11
C SER A 17 3.51 -1.04 22.70
N VAL A 18 4.18 -1.91 21.93
CA VAL A 18 4.20 -1.81 20.47
C VAL A 18 2.77 -2.03 20.01
N SER A 19 2.05 -0.93 19.81
CA SER A 19 0.85 -0.93 18.98
C SER A 19 1.32 -1.16 17.54
N ALA A 20 1.53 -2.43 17.21
CA ALA A 20 1.54 -2.88 15.84
C ALA A 20 0.14 -2.62 15.30
N THR A 21 -0.09 -1.43 14.75
CA THR A 21 -1.17 -1.23 13.81
C THR A 21 -0.93 -2.28 12.73
N PRO A 22 -1.80 -3.29 12.57
CA PRO A 22 -1.73 -4.09 11.37
C PRO A 22 -1.80 -3.06 10.24
N ALA A 23 -0.81 -3.06 9.35
CA ALA A 23 -1.00 -2.48 8.04
C ALA A 23 -2.22 -3.22 7.51
N VAL A 24 -3.39 -2.58 7.69
CA VAL A 24 -4.61 -3.01 7.05
C VAL A 24 -4.21 -2.89 5.60
N PHE A 25 -3.81 -4.01 5.01
CA PHE A 25 -3.96 -4.27 3.59
C PHE A 25 -5.46 -4.17 3.40
N SER A 26 -5.93 -2.93 3.35
CA SER A 26 -7.25 -2.63 2.90
C SER A 26 -7.30 -3.33 1.56
N ARG A 27 -8.26 -4.23 1.38
CA ARG A 27 -8.55 -4.81 0.06
C ARG A 27 -9.14 -3.72 -0.86
N GLU A 28 -8.63 -2.51 -0.74
CA GLU A 28 -8.88 -1.40 -1.62
C GLU A 28 -7.94 -1.60 -2.78
N CYS A 29 -8.56 -1.92 -3.90
CA CYS A 29 -7.88 -1.96 -5.16
C CYS A 29 -7.61 -0.52 -5.62
N THR A 30 -6.49 -0.33 -6.30
CA THR A 30 -6.09 0.90 -6.94
C THR A 30 -7.06 1.22 -8.08
N ALA A 31 -7.64 2.42 -8.03
CA ALA A 31 -8.53 2.91 -9.09
C ALA A 31 -7.76 3.19 -10.38
N ASP A 32 -8.46 3.13 -11.52
CA ASP A 32 -7.88 3.41 -12.83
C ASP A 32 -7.22 4.80 -12.89
N GLY A 33 -6.10 4.91 -13.59
CA GLY A 33 -5.29 6.13 -13.67
C GLY A 33 -4.30 6.33 -12.51
N ASN A 34 -4.35 5.52 -11.45
CA ASN A 34 -3.37 5.57 -10.38
C ASN A 34 -2.21 4.60 -10.61
N SER A 35 -1.08 4.88 -9.96
CA SER A 35 0.13 4.09 -10.07
C SER A 35 -0.05 2.68 -9.48
N CYS A 36 0.54 1.69 -10.16
CA CYS A 36 0.52 0.30 -9.74
C CYS A 36 1.87 -0.36 -10.02
N GLY A 37 2.19 -1.38 -9.21
CA GLY A 37 3.34 -2.25 -9.45
C GLY A 37 2.98 -3.63 -10.01
N GLN A 38 1.73 -4.07 -9.83
CA GLN A 38 1.24 -5.39 -10.23
C GLN A 38 -0.25 -5.32 -10.60
N ASP A 39 -0.67 -6.18 -11.52
CA ASP A 39 -2.06 -6.31 -11.99
C ASP A 39 -3.07 -6.44 -10.85
N SER A 40 -2.74 -7.25 -9.83
CA SER A 40 -3.63 -7.54 -8.69
C SER A 40 -3.89 -6.34 -7.78
N GLN A 41 -3.13 -5.24 -7.95
CA GLN A 41 -3.35 -4.01 -7.19
C GLN A 41 -4.53 -3.24 -7.77
N CYS A 42 -4.77 -3.32 -9.08
CA CYS A 42 -5.81 -2.55 -9.75
C CYS A 42 -7.20 -3.15 -9.59
N CYS A 43 -8.24 -2.32 -9.48
CA CYS A 43 -9.64 -2.79 -9.43
C CYS A 43 -10.04 -3.48 -10.74
N SER A 44 -9.51 -2.95 -11.83
CA SER A 44 -9.54 -3.52 -13.17
C SER A 44 -8.59 -4.71 -13.34
N GLY A 45 -7.79 -5.09 -12.36
CA GLY A 45 -6.86 -6.22 -12.45
C GLY A 45 -5.84 -6.08 -13.59
N LYS A 46 -5.58 -4.85 -14.05
CA LYS A 46 -4.70 -4.53 -15.17
C LYS A 46 -3.82 -3.35 -14.82
N CYS A 47 -2.53 -3.64 -14.66
CA CYS A 47 -1.47 -2.68 -14.48
C CYS A 47 -0.66 -2.63 -15.77
N GLY A 48 -0.79 -1.55 -16.53
CA GLY A 48 -0.03 -1.36 -17.77
C GLY A 48 1.07 -0.34 -17.55
N TYR A 49 2.06 -0.34 -18.43
CA TYR A 49 3.21 0.56 -18.30
C TYR A 49 3.13 1.69 -19.32
N ASN A 50 3.13 2.94 -18.84
CA ASN A 50 3.30 4.13 -19.65
C ASN A 50 4.74 4.64 -19.49
N PHE A 51 5.44 4.90 -20.60
CA PHE A 51 6.84 5.35 -20.55
C PHE A 51 7.03 6.67 -19.78
N SER A 52 6.05 7.57 -19.81
CA SER A 52 6.12 8.86 -19.13
C SER A 52 5.80 8.76 -17.63
N CYS A 53 5.08 7.71 -17.21
CA CYS A 53 4.46 7.68 -15.88
C CYS A 53 4.66 6.39 -15.07
N GLY A 54 5.29 5.38 -15.64
CA GLY A 54 5.47 4.08 -15.01
C GLY A 54 4.21 3.20 -15.09
N GLY A 55 4.09 2.26 -14.15
CA GLY A 55 2.95 1.36 -14.05
C GLY A 55 1.69 2.09 -13.58
N MET A 56 0.60 1.98 -14.34
CA MET A 56 -0.69 2.62 -14.09
C MET A 56 -1.85 1.62 -14.25
N CYS A 57 -2.88 1.76 -13.41
CA CYS A 57 -4.08 0.95 -13.52
C CYS A 57 -4.93 1.35 -14.71
N TYR A 58 -5.30 0.39 -15.54
CA TYR A 58 -6.07 0.61 -16.76
C TYR A 58 -7.44 -0.05 -16.70
N PRO A 59 -8.51 0.63 -17.16
CA PRO A 59 -9.83 0.02 -17.21
C PRO A 59 -9.82 -1.25 -18.06
N LYS A 60 -10.69 -2.20 -17.71
CA LYS A 60 -10.80 -3.51 -18.40
C LYS A 60 -11.03 -3.38 -19.91
N ASP A 61 -11.62 -2.27 -20.35
CA ASP A 61 -11.99 -1.98 -21.74
C ASP A 61 -10.86 -1.34 -22.57
N TRP A 62 -9.60 -1.35 -22.10
CA TRP A 62 -8.41 -0.80 -22.79
C TRP A 62 -8.12 -1.44 -24.18
N GLN A 63 -8.95 -2.35 -24.68
CA GLN A 63 -8.74 -3.00 -25.97
C GLN A 63 -8.98 -2.07 -27.19
N ASN A 64 -9.63 -0.92 -27.00
CA ASN A 64 -9.97 0.02 -28.09
C ASN A 64 -9.10 1.30 -27.99
N SER A 65 -7.91 1.25 -28.56
CA SER A 65 -6.80 2.19 -28.35
C SER A 65 -7.04 3.66 -28.78
N GLU A 66 -8.07 3.97 -29.56
CA GLU A 66 -8.30 5.34 -30.07
C GLU A 66 -9.12 6.24 -29.14
N GLU A 67 -10.07 5.70 -28.37
CA GLU A 67 -10.93 6.53 -27.52
C GLU A 67 -10.23 6.94 -26.21
N LEU A 68 -9.26 6.13 -25.79
CA LEU A 68 -8.61 6.21 -24.49
C LEU A 68 -7.34 7.06 -24.51
N ALA A 69 -6.70 7.21 -25.67
CA ALA A 69 -5.67 8.22 -25.88
C ALA A 69 -6.22 9.67 -25.76
N ARG A 70 -7.55 9.86 -25.88
CA ARG A 70 -8.20 11.16 -25.69
C ARG A 70 -8.55 11.46 -24.23
N ARG A 71 -8.73 10.45 -23.38
CA ARG A 71 -8.71 10.66 -21.93
C ARG A 71 -7.26 10.90 -21.56
N GLU A 72 -6.86 12.16 -21.47
CA GLU A 72 -5.54 12.53 -20.95
C GLU A 72 -5.30 11.74 -19.67
N MET A 73 -4.44 10.72 -19.77
CA MET A 73 -3.99 9.98 -18.61
C MET A 73 -2.91 10.86 -17.99
N THR A 74 -3.37 11.92 -17.32
CA THR A 74 -2.54 12.81 -16.55
C THR A 74 -2.11 12.04 -15.32
N CYS A 75 -0.82 11.80 -15.28
CA CYS A 75 -0.07 11.40 -14.12
C CYS A 75 0.26 12.71 -13.37
#